data_AF-X1FR29-F1
#
_entry.id   AF-X1FR29-F1
#
_cell.length_a   1.000
_cell.length_b   1.000
_cell.length_c   1.000
_cell.angle_alpha   90.00
_cell.angle_beta   90.00
_cell.angle_gamma   90.00
#
_symmetry.space_group_name_H-M   'P 1'
#
loop_
_entity.id
_entity.type
_entity.pdbx_description
1 polymer ?
#
loop_
_entity_poly.entity_id
_entity_poly.type
_entity_poly.pdbx_seq_one_letter_code
_entity_poly.pdbx_strand_id
1 'polypeptide(L)'
;LNKCSFNRNIAENGYGGGTDVYRSVTPLTIDVNSCSYIGNESVYGGGFSTENFDCNFVNCYFIGNEAERGGALDLANGSVNIIGGFVKSNKATDGYGGGVNCYATEADISHCTIMDNFAGGVYPSGGGGGGIYFYGLTSLHRLFNCFVVGNSATFDGGAINSYNAEPEIGNCTFDDNFAGGYGGAVFSGWGSDVQITDSIFRNNSSHAIHEQYPSGEAAVTYSLFYNNPDGDYYDSGTGMTYSGSGQIGLIPGGSNNLYSDPRFLMGDLGEHYLRQLPVQSLPQSAAVNNGSDTAANIGLDGFTTRTDNVGDSDQVDIGYHYYDSAAVGFFQLTASVIGGHGTVEPTSGTYYAGAIVTLTATPDISWRVKAWNGTDDDSSVETINSVVMNSDRVVTVEFEQPRTLIVSVGGGQQGYYNNIQDAIQNTRDGDTVVVYPGIYYGGNYSVMAYIDKSITVRSVHPDDPSCVASTIIDGYQGPPFSDWTIRGVYFGPNADAETVLNGFTIRNC
;
A
#
# COMPACT_ATOMS: atom_id res chain seq x y z
N LEU A 1 -10.75 -15.22 -13.67
CA LEU A 1 -9.35 -14.77 -13.94
C LEU A 1 -8.39 -15.71 -13.21
N ASN A 2 -7.29 -16.13 -13.83
CA ASN A 2 -6.36 -17.08 -13.22
C ASN A 2 -4.91 -16.71 -13.57
N LYS A 3 -4.09 -16.42 -12.55
CA LYS A 3 -2.67 -16.03 -12.70
C LYS A 3 -2.47 -14.83 -13.62
N CYS A 4 -3.36 -13.85 -13.54
CA CYS A 4 -3.29 -12.61 -14.31
C CYS A 4 -2.60 -11.51 -13.49
N SER A 5 -1.96 -10.55 -14.17
CA SER A 5 -1.39 -9.34 -13.54
C SER A 5 -2.00 -8.09 -14.15
N PHE A 6 -2.45 -7.18 -13.30
CA PHE A 6 -3.00 -5.87 -13.64
C PHE A 6 -2.15 -4.82 -12.93
N ASN A 7 -1.23 -4.19 -13.65
CA ASN A 7 -0.24 -3.31 -13.02
C ASN A 7 -0.34 -1.91 -13.63
N ARG A 8 -0.44 -0.89 -12.76
CA ARG A 8 -0.38 0.53 -13.13
C ARG A 8 -1.38 0.99 -14.17
N ASN A 9 -2.57 0.43 -14.11
CA ASN A 9 -3.68 0.91 -14.90
C ASN A 9 -4.28 2.14 -14.21
N ILE A 10 -4.70 3.12 -15.01
CA ILE A 10 -5.35 4.35 -14.52
C ILE A 10 -6.73 4.44 -15.18
N ALA A 11 -7.79 4.43 -14.37
CA ALA A 11 -9.15 4.68 -14.80
C ALA A 11 -9.55 6.14 -14.52
N GLU A 12 -9.26 7.04 -15.47
CA GLU A 12 -9.61 8.46 -15.36
C GLU A 12 -11.14 8.65 -15.25
N ASN A 13 -11.61 9.11 -14.08
CA ASN A 13 -13.04 9.24 -13.76
C ASN A 13 -13.85 7.92 -13.82
N GLY A 14 -13.17 6.78 -13.76
CA GLY A 14 -13.78 5.45 -13.80
C GLY A 14 -13.57 4.64 -12.53
N TYR A 15 -14.11 3.43 -12.51
CA TYR A 15 -14.00 2.47 -11.40
C TYR A 15 -13.04 1.35 -11.76
N GLY A 16 -12.52 0.65 -10.77
CA GLY A 16 -11.82 -0.61 -10.97
C GLY A 16 -10.56 -0.45 -11.80
N GLY A 17 -9.55 0.26 -11.28
CA GLY A 17 -8.34 0.62 -12.03
C GLY A 17 -7.72 -0.57 -12.76
N GLY A 18 -7.66 -1.74 -12.11
CA GLY A 18 -7.32 -3.01 -12.77
C GLY A 18 -8.51 -3.75 -13.38
N THR A 19 -9.64 -3.84 -12.68
CA THR A 19 -10.87 -4.50 -13.18
C THR A 19 -12.12 -3.87 -12.58
N ASP A 20 -13.09 -3.56 -13.45
CA ASP A 20 -14.44 -3.10 -13.06
C ASP A 20 -15.49 -4.13 -13.48
N VAL A 21 -16.44 -4.39 -12.58
CA VAL A 21 -17.50 -5.36 -12.76
C VAL A 21 -18.86 -4.75 -12.37
N TYR A 22 -19.68 -4.46 -13.39
CA TYR A 22 -20.97 -3.79 -13.21
C TYR A 22 -22.11 -4.38 -14.06
N ARG A 23 -23.25 -4.73 -13.44
CA ARG A 23 -24.49 -5.25 -14.05
C ARG A 23 -25.66 -5.16 -13.06
N SER A 24 -26.89 -5.13 -13.60
CA SER A 24 -28.08 -4.74 -12.85
C SER A 24 -29.08 -5.85 -12.50
N VAL A 25 -29.01 -7.09 -13.02
CA VAL A 25 -30.19 -7.99 -12.94
C VAL A 25 -29.96 -9.51 -12.77
N THR A 26 -28.73 -10.04 -12.74
CA THR A 26 -28.50 -11.46 -12.38
C THR A 26 -27.15 -11.61 -11.67
N PRO A 27 -27.07 -12.34 -10.52
CA PRO A 27 -25.79 -12.63 -9.91
C PRO A 27 -24.97 -13.48 -10.86
N LEU A 28 -23.85 -12.93 -11.31
CA LEU A 28 -22.78 -13.66 -11.96
C LEU A 28 -21.67 -13.81 -10.93
N THR A 29 -21.14 -15.02 -10.80
CA THR A 29 -19.98 -15.26 -9.95
C THR A 29 -18.69 -15.08 -10.76
N ILE A 30 -17.73 -14.33 -10.22
CA ILE A 30 -16.40 -14.17 -10.80
C ILE A 30 -15.37 -14.82 -9.89
N ASP A 31 -14.72 -15.87 -10.39
CA ASP A 31 -13.58 -16.48 -9.71
C ASP A 31 -12.27 -15.84 -10.15
N VAL A 32 -11.51 -15.29 -9.21
CA VAL A 32 -10.21 -14.66 -9.39
C VAL A 32 -9.19 -15.44 -8.57
N ASN A 33 -8.24 -16.10 -9.25
CA ASN A 33 -7.33 -17.04 -8.61
C ASN A 33 -5.88 -16.64 -8.90
N SER A 34 -5.07 -16.47 -7.86
CA SER A 34 -3.64 -16.20 -7.98
C SER A 34 -3.29 -14.98 -8.83
N CYS A 35 -4.17 -13.97 -8.86
CA CYS A 35 -3.96 -12.74 -9.63
C CYS A 35 -3.28 -11.65 -8.79
N SER A 36 -2.58 -10.74 -9.47
CA SER A 36 -1.97 -9.54 -8.87
C SER A 36 -2.58 -8.26 -9.45
N TYR A 37 -2.88 -7.31 -8.57
CA TYR A 37 -3.36 -5.96 -8.87
C TYR A 37 -2.42 -4.98 -8.18
N ILE A 38 -1.52 -4.36 -8.93
CA ILE A 38 -0.40 -3.60 -8.37
C ILE A 38 -0.36 -2.17 -8.90
N GLY A 39 -0.36 -1.18 -8.00
CA GLY A 39 -0.16 0.22 -8.37
C GLY A 39 -1.24 0.80 -9.28
N ASN A 40 -2.46 0.26 -9.26
CA ASN A 40 -3.55 0.76 -10.09
C ASN A 40 -4.26 1.94 -9.43
N GLU A 41 -4.80 2.85 -10.25
CA GLU A 41 -5.45 4.08 -9.83
C GLU A 41 -6.86 4.20 -10.42
N SER A 42 -7.84 4.61 -9.62
CA SER A 42 -9.21 4.87 -10.08
C SER A 42 -9.99 5.79 -9.14
N VAL A 43 -11.26 6.06 -9.42
CA VAL A 43 -12.15 6.75 -8.47
C VAL A 43 -12.57 5.80 -7.35
N TYR A 44 -13.04 4.59 -7.67
CA TYR A 44 -13.41 3.58 -6.68
C TYR A 44 -12.78 2.24 -7.03
N GLY A 45 -12.18 1.57 -6.04
CA GLY A 45 -11.60 0.25 -6.22
C GLY A 45 -10.33 0.31 -7.06
N GLY A 46 -9.23 0.81 -6.47
CA GLY A 46 -7.98 1.05 -7.21
C GLY A 46 -7.54 -0.18 -7.99
N GLY A 47 -7.54 -1.35 -7.35
CA GLY A 47 -7.32 -2.63 -8.02
C GLY A 47 -8.58 -3.19 -8.68
N PHE A 48 -9.68 -3.26 -7.94
CA PHE A 48 -10.91 -3.91 -8.39
C PHE A 48 -12.16 -3.20 -7.84
N SER A 49 -13.17 -3.02 -8.68
CA SER A 49 -14.49 -2.54 -8.27
C SER A 49 -15.59 -3.51 -8.70
N THR A 50 -16.61 -3.67 -7.86
CA THR A 50 -17.80 -4.48 -8.16
C THR A 50 -19.07 -3.85 -7.63
N GLU A 51 -20.13 -3.92 -8.43
CA GLU A 51 -21.49 -3.55 -8.02
C GLU A 51 -22.52 -4.61 -8.47
N ASN A 52 -23.23 -5.22 -7.51
CA ASN A 52 -24.22 -6.28 -7.74
C ASN A 52 -23.67 -7.60 -8.33
N PHE A 53 -22.52 -8.07 -7.83
CA PHE A 53 -21.92 -9.37 -8.20
C PHE A 53 -21.44 -10.17 -7.01
N ASP A 54 -21.27 -11.47 -7.28
CA ASP A 54 -20.56 -12.38 -6.39
C ASP A 54 -19.11 -12.54 -6.85
N CYS A 55 -18.14 -12.33 -5.98
CA CYS A 55 -16.71 -12.47 -6.31
C CYS A 55 -16.00 -13.43 -5.35
N ASN A 56 -15.23 -14.37 -5.91
CA ASN A 56 -14.37 -15.26 -5.14
C ASN A 56 -12.91 -14.96 -5.48
N PHE A 57 -12.18 -14.38 -4.52
CA PHE A 57 -10.75 -14.13 -4.61
C PHE A 57 -10.01 -15.21 -3.83
N VAL A 58 -9.15 -15.97 -4.52
CA VAL A 58 -8.32 -17.01 -3.89
C VAL A 58 -6.85 -16.71 -4.17
N ASN A 59 -6.09 -16.47 -3.10
CA ASN A 59 -4.66 -16.14 -3.15
C ASN A 59 -4.36 -14.96 -4.10
N CYS A 60 -5.15 -13.89 -4.00
CA CYS A 60 -4.95 -12.68 -4.81
C CYS A 60 -4.14 -11.62 -4.05
N TYR A 61 -3.43 -10.77 -4.79
CA TYR A 61 -2.51 -9.79 -4.24
C TYR A 61 -2.87 -8.39 -4.72
N PHE A 62 -3.34 -7.53 -3.81
CA PHE A 62 -3.68 -6.13 -4.06
C PHE A 62 -2.66 -5.23 -3.36
N ILE A 63 -1.75 -4.64 -4.14
CA ILE A 63 -0.59 -3.95 -3.58
C ILE A 63 -0.47 -2.53 -4.14
N GLY A 64 -0.37 -1.53 -3.27
CA GLY A 64 -0.04 -0.17 -3.69
C GLY A 64 -1.09 0.50 -4.58
N ASN A 65 -2.35 0.04 -4.56
CA ASN A 65 -3.41 0.63 -5.37
C ASN A 65 -3.98 1.88 -4.67
N GLU A 66 -4.44 2.85 -5.47
CA GLU A 66 -5.00 4.10 -4.99
C GLU A 66 -6.39 4.37 -5.57
N ALA A 67 -7.32 4.79 -4.72
CA ALA A 67 -8.65 5.25 -5.13
C ALA A 67 -9.21 6.25 -4.12
N GLU A 68 -10.35 6.90 -4.41
CA GLU A 68 -11.07 7.69 -3.41
C GLU A 68 -11.68 6.79 -2.33
N ARG A 69 -12.22 5.63 -2.75
CA ARG A 69 -12.79 4.59 -1.86
C ARG A 69 -12.29 3.21 -2.25
N GLY A 70 -12.05 2.36 -1.26
CA GLY A 70 -11.56 1.01 -1.49
C GLY A 70 -10.22 1.03 -2.21
N GLY A 71 -9.16 1.45 -1.53
CA GLY A 71 -7.85 1.68 -2.16
C GLY A 71 -7.41 0.49 -3.02
N ALA A 72 -7.62 -0.74 -2.53
CA ALA A 72 -7.57 -1.94 -3.35
C ALA A 72 -8.93 -2.32 -3.96
N LEU A 73 -9.92 -2.50 -3.08
CA LEU A 73 -11.18 -3.16 -3.41
C LEU A 73 -12.35 -2.26 -3.01
N ASP A 74 -13.22 -1.95 -3.96
CA ASP A 74 -14.52 -1.34 -3.70
C ASP A 74 -15.64 -2.32 -4.05
N LEU A 75 -16.35 -2.78 -3.02
CA LEU A 75 -17.31 -3.87 -3.11
C LEU A 75 -18.70 -3.37 -2.72
N ALA A 76 -19.63 -3.36 -3.68
CA ALA A 76 -20.98 -2.82 -3.48
C ALA A 76 -22.10 -3.81 -3.84
N ASN A 77 -23.11 -3.91 -2.97
CA ASN A 77 -24.37 -4.62 -3.21
C ASN A 77 -24.24 -6.09 -3.67
N GLY A 78 -23.25 -6.83 -3.17
CA GLY A 78 -22.97 -8.21 -3.61
C GLY A 78 -22.56 -9.16 -2.49
N SER A 79 -21.93 -10.29 -2.86
CA SER A 79 -21.29 -11.21 -1.92
C SER A 79 -19.84 -11.46 -2.33
N VAL A 80 -18.90 -11.38 -1.39
CA VAL A 80 -17.48 -11.54 -1.69
C VAL A 80 -16.82 -12.48 -0.70
N ASN A 81 -16.12 -13.47 -1.26
CA ASN A 81 -15.22 -14.35 -0.52
C ASN A 81 -13.78 -13.98 -0.87
N ILE A 82 -12.96 -13.66 0.13
CA ILE A 82 -11.53 -13.40 -0.03
C ILE A 82 -10.77 -14.38 0.84
N ILE A 83 -10.07 -15.32 0.20
CA ILE A 83 -9.37 -16.42 0.88
C ILE A 83 -7.90 -16.36 0.52
N GLY A 84 -7.06 -16.09 1.52
CA GLY A 84 -5.62 -15.99 1.33
C GLY A 84 -5.18 -14.81 0.46
N GLY A 85 -3.87 -14.63 0.36
CA GLY A 85 -3.28 -13.49 -0.33
C GLY A 85 -3.27 -12.21 0.50
N PHE A 86 -2.99 -11.09 -0.17
CA PHE A 86 -2.61 -9.83 0.49
C PHE A 86 -3.44 -8.64 0.02
N VAL A 87 -3.79 -7.78 0.98
CA VAL A 87 -4.21 -6.39 0.75
C VAL A 87 -3.18 -5.51 1.44
N LYS A 88 -2.23 -4.98 0.66
CA LYS A 88 -1.05 -4.31 1.20
C LYS A 88 -0.82 -2.91 0.63
N SER A 89 -0.52 -1.94 1.51
CA SER A 89 -0.05 -0.61 1.10
C SER A 89 -0.99 0.13 0.15
N ASN A 90 -2.29 -0.17 0.20
CA ASN A 90 -3.28 0.50 -0.61
C ASN A 90 -3.78 1.77 0.08
N LYS A 91 -4.28 2.72 -0.71
CA LYS A 91 -4.65 4.05 -0.23
C LYS A 91 -6.04 4.46 -0.72
N ALA A 92 -6.91 4.81 0.22
CA ALA A 92 -8.18 5.50 -0.06
C ALA A 92 -8.03 6.99 0.26
N THR A 93 -8.17 7.90 -0.70
CA THR A 93 -7.96 9.34 -0.48
C THR A 93 -9.11 10.02 0.25
N ASP A 94 -10.35 9.56 0.06
CA ASP A 94 -11.53 10.07 0.77
C ASP A 94 -11.79 9.30 2.07
N GLY A 95 -11.10 8.18 2.28
CA GLY A 95 -11.05 7.52 3.59
C GLY A 95 -12.14 6.51 3.87
N TYR A 96 -12.66 5.83 2.86
CA TYR A 96 -13.51 4.66 3.04
C TYR A 96 -12.73 3.42 2.62
N GLY A 97 -12.20 2.67 3.60
CA GLY A 97 -11.54 1.39 3.33
C GLY A 97 -10.22 1.57 2.60
N GLY A 98 -9.13 1.89 3.32
CA GLY A 98 -7.81 2.08 2.71
C GLY A 98 -7.35 0.85 1.92
N GLY A 99 -7.66 -0.34 2.41
CA GLY A 99 -7.60 -1.58 1.64
C GLY A 99 -8.94 -1.90 0.96
N VAL A 100 -9.95 -2.25 1.76
CA VAL A 100 -11.22 -2.81 1.29
C VAL A 100 -12.38 -1.96 1.77
N ASN A 101 -13.24 -1.54 0.86
CA ASN A 101 -14.54 -0.94 1.16
C ASN A 101 -15.66 -1.94 0.87
N CYS A 102 -16.44 -2.30 1.89
CA CYS A 102 -17.59 -3.17 1.79
C CYS A 102 -18.87 -2.36 2.03
N TYR A 103 -19.55 -1.99 0.95
CA TYR A 103 -20.79 -1.21 0.98
C TYR A 103 -22.00 -2.11 0.67
N ALA A 104 -22.83 -2.36 1.69
CA ALA A 104 -24.00 -3.25 1.59
C ALA A 104 -23.66 -4.60 0.91
N THR A 105 -22.50 -5.17 1.27
CA THR A 105 -21.92 -6.37 0.65
C THR A 105 -21.67 -7.41 1.72
N GLU A 106 -22.15 -8.64 1.54
CA GLU A 106 -21.74 -9.75 2.40
C GLU A 106 -20.27 -10.06 2.12
N ALA A 107 -19.43 -10.05 3.14
CA ALA A 107 -17.98 -10.21 2.97
C ALA A 107 -17.45 -11.28 3.92
N ASP A 108 -16.96 -12.40 3.37
CA ASP A 108 -16.21 -13.42 4.11
C ASP A 108 -14.74 -13.31 3.73
N ILE A 109 -13.93 -12.76 4.64
CA ILE A 109 -12.51 -12.53 4.45
C ILE A 109 -11.76 -13.45 5.41
N SER A 110 -11.02 -14.41 4.87
CA SER A 110 -10.33 -15.42 5.67
C SER A 110 -8.91 -15.70 5.22
N HIS A 111 -8.05 -16.04 6.17
CA HIS A 111 -6.65 -16.43 5.93
C HIS A 111 -5.82 -15.36 5.18
N CYS A 112 -6.29 -14.11 5.19
CA CYS A 112 -5.68 -12.99 4.49
C CYS A 112 -4.69 -12.23 5.36
N THR A 113 -3.71 -11.59 4.72
CA THR A 113 -2.93 -10.54 5.35
C THR A 113 -3.35 -9.16 4.83
N ILE A 114 -3.70 -8.27 5.75
CA ILE A 114 -4.17 -6.92 5.48
C ILE A 114 -3.21 -5.97 6.19
N MET A 115 -2.29 -5.36 5.45
CA MET A 115 -1.21 -4.60 6.07
C MET A 115 -0.92 -3.27 5.41
N ASP A 116 -0.46 -2.31 6.22
CA ASP A 116 0.06 -1.01 5.77
C ASP A 116 -0.91 -0.21 4.88
N ASN A 117 -2.21 -0.49 4.94
CA ASN A 117 -3.20 0.23 4.14
C ASN A 117 -3.57 1.56 4.83
N PHE A 118 -3.91 2.56 4.04
CA PHE A 118 -4.15 3.91 4.52
C PHE A 118 -5.50 4.48 4.06
N ALA A 119 -6.34 4.88 5.02
CA ALA A 119 -7.55 5.65 4.79
C ALA A 119 -7.28 7.14 5.09
N GLY A 120 -7.22 7.94 4.02
CA GLY A 120 -7.13 9.40 4.04
C GLY A 120 -8.48 10.08 4.33
N GLY A 121 -8.69 11.31 3.88
CA GLY A 121 -9.96 12.01 4.03
C GLY A 121 -10.10 12.83 5.32
N VAL A 122 -11.20 13.59 5.39
CA VAL A 122 -11.50 14.55 6.48
C VAL A 122 -12.88 14.27 7.06
N TYR A 123 -12.97 14.29 8.39
CA TYR A 123 -14.22 14.17 9.13
C TYR A 123 -15.23 15.28 8.77
N PRO A 124 -16.55 14.99 8.68
CA PRO A 124 -17.23 13.70 8.89
C PRO A 124 -17.42 12.87 7.61
N SER A 125 -16.86 13.33 6.49
CA SER A 125 -17.08 12.78 5.14
C SER A 125 -16.21 11.55 4.80
N GLY A 126 -15.49 11.00 5.76
CA GLY A 126 -14.60 9.86 5.58
C GLY A 126 -13.53 9.82 6.68
N GLY A 127 -12.45 9.09 6.44
CA GLY A 127 -11.33 8.99 7.37
C GLY A 127 -11.25 7.70 8.18
N GLY A 128 -11.95 6.64 7.78
CA GLY A 128 -12.01 5.43 8.58
C GLY A 128 -11.83 4.10 7.84
N GLY A 129 -11.35 3.11 8.58
CA GLY A 129 -11.12 1.77 8.08
C GLY A 129 -9.85 1.71 7.25
N GLY A 130 -8.69 1.96 7.87
CA GLY A 130 -7.40 1.94 7.17
C GLY A 130 -7.19 0.63 6.40
N GLY A 131 -7.54 -0.50 7.02
CA GLY A 131 -7.62 -1.80 6.35
C GLY A 131 -8.97 -2.02 5.66
N ILE A 132 -10.06 -2.04 6.44
CA ILE A 132 -11.41 -2.41 5.98
C ILE A 132 -12.45 -1.42 6.48
N TYR A 133 -13.39 -1.05 5.61
CA TYR A 133 -14.61 -0.33 5.98
C TYR A 133 -15.84 -1.21 5.74
N PHE A 134 -16.63 -1.46 6.78
CA PHE A 134 -17.88 -2.22 6.71
C PHE A 134 -19.09 -1.29 6.85
N TYR A 135 -20.05 -1.42 5.93
CA TYR A 135 -21.28 -0.64 5.95
C TYR A 135 -22.50 -1.45 5.50
N GLY A 136 -23.55 -1.47 6.32
CA GLY A 136 -24.89 -1.95 5.97
C GLY A 136 -25.43 -3.10 6.84
N LEU A 137 -26.46 -2.82 7.65
CA LEU A 137 -26.98 -3.68 8.75
C LEU A 137 -27.54 -5.04 8.31
N THR A 138 -27.77 -5.25 7.02
CA THR A 138 -28.35 -6.50 6.52
C THR A 138 -27.32 -7.46 5.95
N SER A 139 -26.04 -7.09 5.97
CA SER A 139 -24.96 -7.88 5.37
C SER A 139 -24.17 -8.61 6.46
N LEU A 140 -23.98 -9.91 6.31
CA LEU A 140 -23.05 -10.66 7.15
C LEU A 140 -21.62 -10.33 6.73
N HIS A 141 -20.82 -9.85 7.67
CA HIS A 141 -19.39 -9.63 7.47
C HIS A 141 -18.63 -10.55 8.41
N ARG A 142 -17.69 -11.32 7.86
CA ARG A 142 -16.81 -12.21 8.62
C ARG A 142 -15.36 -11.87 8.30
N LEU A 143 -14.56 -11.73 9.35
CA LEU A 143 -13.11 -11.69 9.26
C LEU A 143 -12.54 -12.82 10.11
N PHE A 144 -11.89 -13.80 9.49
CA PHE A 144 -11.48 -15.02 10.18
C PHE A 144 -10.06 -15.44 9.87
N ASN A 145 -9.28 -15.72 10.92
CA ASN A 145 -7.88 -16.10 10.79
C ASN A 145 -7.11 -15.11 9.90
N CYS A 146 -7.22 -13.81 10.18
CA CYS A 146 -6.56 -12.77 9.42
C CYS A 146 -5.46 -12.06 10.20
N PHE A 147 -4.41 -11.68 9.49
CA PHE A 147 -3.29 -10.92 10.03
C PHE A 147 -3.41 -9.45 9.60
N VAL A 148 -3.72 -8.57 10.54
CA VAL A 148 -4.16 -7.18 10.29
C VAL A 148 -3.20 -6.19 10.96
N VAL A 149 -2.21 -5.70 10.23
CA VAL A 149 -1.05 -5.02 10.83
C VAL A 149 -0.69 -3.70 10.16
N GLY A 150 -0.36 -2.68 10.95
CA GLY A 150 0.19 -1.42 10.43
C GLY A 150 -0.81 -0.62 9.58
N ASN A 151 -2.10 -0.96 9.60
CA ASN A 151 -3.11 -0.20 8.87
C ASN A 151 -3.38 1.11 9.59
N SER A 152 -3.64 2.17 8.84
CA SER A 152 -3.79 3.51 9.40
C SER A 152 -4.94 4.29 8.80
N ALA A 153 -5.60 5.09 9.64
CA ALA A 153 -6.68 5.98 9.25
C ALA A 153 -6.48 7.37 9.86
N THR A 154 -6.83 8.42 9.13
CA THR A 154 -6.76 9.80 9.65
C THR A 154 -7.75 10.04 10.79
N PHE A 155 -8.82 9.26 10.87
CA PHE A 155 -9.88 9.38 11.87
C PHE A 155 -10.15 8.05 12.59
N ASP A 156 -11.18 7.29 12.23
CA ASP A 156 -11.67 6.18 13.07
C ASP A 156 -11.39 4.79 12.48
N GLY A 157 -10.98 3.84 13.29
CA GLY A 157 -10.79 2.45 12.85
C GLY A 157 -9.52 2.33 12.02
N GLY A 158 -8.36 2.35 12.67
CA GLY A 158 -7.06 2.26 11.97
C GLY A 158 -6.95 0.98 11.15
N ALA A 159 -7.49 -0.13 11.66
CA ALA A 159 -7.70 -1.34 10.88
C ALA A 159 -9.12 -1.41 10.30
N ILE A 160 -10.14 -1.44 11.15
CA ILE A 160 -11.53 -1.70 10.78
C ILE A 160 -12.41 -0.57 11.29
N ASN A 161 -13.22 -0.03 10.40
CA ASN A 161 -14.34 0.84 10.75
C ASN A 161 -15.65 0.15 10.39
N SER A 162 -16.47 -0.11 11.40
CA SER A 162 -17.81 -0.65 11.24
C SER A 162 -18.83 0.47 11.43
N TYR A 163 -19.69 0.64 10.44
CA TYR A 163 -20.73 1.67 10.45
C TYR A 163 -22.05 1.06 10.01
N ASN A 164 -23.05 1.01 10.90
CA ASN A 164 -24.30 0.28 10.65
C ASN A 164 -23.99 -1.15 10.15
N ALA A 165 -23.10 -1.90 10.82
CA ALA A 165 -22.71 -3.25 10.42
C ALA A 165 -22.39 -4.11 11.64
N GLU A 166 -22.57 -5.43 11.53
CA GLU A 166 -22.39 -6.40 12.62
C GLU A 166 -21.32 -7.44 12.25
N PRO A 167 -20.03 -7.05 12.11
CA PRO A 167 -19.00 -7.99 11.69
C PRO A 167 -18.64 -8.98 12.80
N GLU A 168 -18.47 -10.25 12.40
CA GLU A 168 -17.92 -11.32 13.21
C GLU A 168 -16.41 -11.45 12.95
N ILE A 169 -15.60 -11.26 13.98
CA ILE A 169 -14.14 -11.27 13.92
C ILE A 169 -13.61 -12.41 14.80
N GLY A 170 -12.95 -13.38 14.19
CA GLY A 170 -12.44 -14.58 14.87
C GLY A 170 -10.99 -14.88 14.55
N ASN A 171 -10.20 -15.28 15.53
CA ASN A 171 -8.82 -15.76 15.32
C ASN A 171 -7.92 -14.78 14.57
N CYS A 172 -8.13 -13.47 14.77
CA CYS A 172 -7.36 -12.45 14.07
C CYS A 172 -6.24 -11.89 14.96
N THR A 173 -5.21 -11.32 14.35
CA THR A 173 -4.16 -10.59 15.07
C THR A 173 -4.07 -9.17 14.53
N PHE A 174 -4.36 -8.19 15.40
CA PHE A 174 -4.29 -6.76 15.16
C PHE A 174 -3.07 -6.18 15.85
N ASP A 175 -2.04 -5.82 15.09
CA ASP A 175 -0.80 -5.26 15.63
C ASP A 175 -0.46 -3.91 14.98
N ASP A 176 -0.02 -2.95 15.78
CA ASP A 176 0.46 -1.64 15.33
C ASP A 176 -0.50 -0.87 14.39
N ASN A 177 -1.83 -1.03 14.53
CA ASN A 177 -2.78 -0.25 13.74
C ASN A 177 -3.03 1.13 14.36
N PHE A 178 -3.21 2.14 13.50
CA PHE A 178 -3.22 3.54 13.90
C PHE A 178 -4.47 4.28 13.47
N ALA A 179 -5.19 4.86 14.42
CA ALA A 179 -6.26 5.81 14.20
C ALA A 179 -5.86 7.19 14.75
N GLY A 180 -6.09 8.25 13.97
CA GLY A 180 -5.97 9.63 14.45
C GLY A 180 -7.11 10.07 15.39
N GLY A 181 -8.24 9.37 15.33
CA GLY A 181 -9.44 9.52 16.17
C GLY A 181 -9.62 8.30 17.09
N TYR A 182 -10.69 7.54 16.88
CA TYR A 182 -11.12 6.45 17.76
C TYR A 182 -10.85 5.07 17.17
N GLY A 183 -10.57 4.08 18.02
CA GLY A 183 -10.44 2.68 17.60
C GLY A 183 -9.19 2.44 16.74
N GLY A 184 -8.01 2.34 17.35
CA GLY A 184 -6.76 2.09 16.61
C GLY A 184 -6.81 0.83 15.78
N ALA A 185 -7.38 -0.25 16.32
CA ALA A 185 -7.74 -1.40 15.51
C ALA A 185 -9.17 -1.27 15.01
N VAL A 186 -10.15 -1.34 15.92
CA VAL A 186 -11.57 -1.45 15.55
C VAL A 186 -12.36 -0.27 16.10
N PHE A 187 -13.08 0.40 15.21
CA PHE A 187 -14.13 1.35 15.58
C PHE A 187 -15.50 0.73 15.28
N SER A 188 -16.35 0.62 16.31
CA SER A 188 -17.75 0.22 16.20
C SER A 188 -18.65 1.45 16.34
N GLY A 189 -19.13 1.96 15.20
CA GLY A 189 -19.91 3.19 15.11
C GLY A 189 -21.36 2.97 14.71
N TRP A 190 -22.23 3.87 15.17
CA TRP A 190 -23.58 4.10 14.63
C TRP A 190 -24.40 2.81 14.41
N GLY A 191 -24.88 2.20 15.49
CA GLY A 191 -25.73 1.00 15.41
C GLY A 191 -25.00 -0.28 14.99
N SER A 192 -23.67 -0.30 15.03
CA SER A 192 -22.87 -1.50 14.80
C SER A 192 -22.65 -2.29 16.08
N ASP A 193 -22.74 -3.61 15.99
CA ASP A 193 -22.45 -4.56 17.08
C ASP A 193 -21.36 -5.54 16.63
N VAL A 194 -20.10 -5.16 16.84
CA VAL A 194 -18.95 -5.99 16.46
C VAL A 194 -18.81 -7.16 17.44
N GLN A 195 -18.75 -8.38 16.92
CA GLN A 195 -18.55 -9.60 17.71
C GLN A 195 -17.12 -10.10 17.51
N ILE A 196 -16.34 -10.15 18.59
CA ILE A 196 -14.91 -10.50 18.55
C ILE A 196 -14.64 -11.70 19.44
N THR A 197 -14.02 -12.73 18.87
CA THR A 197 -13.55 -13.90 19.60
C THR A 197 -12.11 -14.26 19.21
N ASP A 198 -11.39 -14.89 20.13
CA ASP A 198 -10.12 -15.58 19.87
C ASP A 198 -9.06 -14.71 19.17
N SER A 199 -9.09 -13.38 19.38
CA SER A 199 -8.25 -12.45 18.64
C SER A 199 -7.22 -11.78 19.56
N ILE A 200 -6.09 -11.35 19.00
CA ILE A 200 -5.11 -10.55 19.74
C ILE A 200 -5.02 -9.12 19.23
N PHE A 201 -5.01 -8.17 20.18
CA PHE A 201 -4.88 -6.74 19.95
C PHE A 201 -3.64 -6.21 20.67
N ARG A 202 -2.63 -5.83 19.89
CA ARG A 202 -1.36 -5.34 20.39
C ARG A 202 -0.98 -4.01 19.76
N ASN A 203 -0.44 -3.09 20.57
CA ASN A 203 0.15 -1.83 20.11
C ASN A 203 -0.76 -0.94 19.22
N ASN A 204 -2.07 -1.11 19.27
CA ASN A 204 -2.97 -0.31 18.44
C ASN A 204 -3.18 1.05 19.11
N SER A 205 -3.06 2.16 18.37
CA SER A 205 -3.20 3.53 18.93
C SER A 205 -4.61 3.78 19.47
N SER A 206 -4.84 4.89 20.16
CA SER A 206 -6.17 5.17 20.74
C SER A 206 -6.59 4.00 21.65
N HIS A 207 -7.89 3.74 21.75
CA HIS A 207 -8.38 2.46 22.23
C HIS A 207 -8.22 1.41 21.14
N ALA A 208 -7.76 0.20 21.47
CA ALA A 208 -7.70 -0.87 20.46
C ALA A 208 -9.09 -1.12 19.85
N ILE A 209 -10.11 -1.19 20.69
CA ILE A 209 -11.52 -1.27 20.28
C ILE A 209 -12.28 -0.10 20.89
N HIS A 210 -13.05 0.61 20.06
CA HIS A 210 -13.87 1.73 20.50
C HIS A 210 -15.33 1.53 20.09
N GLU A 211 -16.21 1.40 21.07
CA GLU A 211 -17.65 1.29 20.89
C GLU A 211 -18.33 2.65 21.12
N GLN A 212 -18.82 3.26 20.05
CA GLN A 212 -19.29 4.64 20.06
C GLN A 212 -20.78 4.80 20.40
N TYR A 213 -21.57 3.72 20.41
CA TYR A 213 -23.02 3.81 20.65
C TYR A 213 -23.44 3.24 22.03
N PRO A 214 -24.21 3.98 22.86
CA PRO A 214 -24.60 3.54 24.20
C PRO A 214 -25.50 2.30 24.29
N SER A 215 -26.13 1.94 23.18
CA SER A 215 -26.93 0.71 23.06
C SER A 215 -26.23 -0.36 22.24
N GLY A 216 -24.93 -0.19 21.98
CA GLY A 216 -24.14 -1.23 21.33
C GLY A 216 -24.07 -2.46 22.23
N GLU A 217 -24.03 -3.62 21.58
CA GLU A 217 -23.85 -4.93 22.18
C GLU A 217 -22.56 -5.58 21.64
N ALA A 218 -21.52 -4.77 21.36
CA ALA A 218 -20.23 -5.31 20.98
C ALA A 218 -19.72 -6.26 22.07
N ALA A 219 -19.45 -7.51 21.70
CA ALA A 219 -18.99 -8.52 22.62
C ALA A 219 -17.56 -8.93 22.25
N VAL A 220 -16.68 -8.92 23.25
CA VAL A 220 -15.30 -9.35 23.08
C VAL A 220 -15.00 -10.49 24.04
N THR A 221 -14.72 -11.67 23.51
CA THR A 221 -14.50 -12.87 24.32
C THR A 221 -13.23 -13.59 23.90
N TYR A 222 -12.63 -14.37 24.81
CA TYR A 222 -11.44 -15.20 24.57
C TYR A 222 -10.30 -14.46 23.84
N SER A 223 -10.19 -13.14 24.04
CA SER A 223 -9.27 -12.30 23.28
C SER A 223 -8.13 -11.81 24.15
N LEU A 224 -6.96 -11.60 23.56
CA LEU A 224 -5.74 -11.17 24.27
C LEU A 224 -5.38 -9.72 23.91
N PHE A 225 -5.16 -8.91 24.94
CA PHE A 225 -4.80 -7.51 24.79
C PHE A 225 -3.41 -7.22 25.37
N TYR A 226 -2.65 -6.36 24.70
CA TYR A 226 -1.34 -5.96 25.19
C TYR A 226 -0.88 -4.61 24.64
N ASN A 227 -0.44 -3.72 25.53
CA ASN A 227 0.28 -2.49 25.18
C ASN A 227 -0.49 -1.55 24.22
N ASN A 228 -1.81 -1.43 24.38
CA ASN A 228 -2.62 -0.42 23.68
C ASN A 228 -2.65 0.86 24.53
N PRO A 229 -2.03 1.98 24.08
CA PRO A 229 -1.63 3.10 24.94
C PRO A 229 -2.79 3.87 25.59
N ASP A 230 -3.93 4.04 24.91
CA ASP A 230 -5.07 4.79 25.47
C ASP A 230 -6.17 3.87 26.05
N GLY A 231 -5.99 2.55 25.88
CA GLY A 231 -6.79 1.49 26.51
C GLY A 231 -7.11 0.34 25.55
N ASP A 232 -7.66 -0.74 26.08
CA ASP A 232 -7.94 -1.95 25.30
C ASP A 232 -9.36 -1.92 24.71
N TYR A 233 -10.34 -1.50 25.51
CA TYR A 233 -11.74 -1.35 25.09
C TYR A 233 -12.36 -0.09 25.68
N TYR A 234 -13.07 0.69 24.86
CA TYR A 234 -13.89 1.82 25.31
C TYR A 234 -15.36 1.56 25.04
N ASP A 235 -16.19 1.74 26.07
CA ASP A 235 -17.65 1.66 26.03
C ASP A 235 -18.24 3.05 26.20
N SER A 236 -18.87 3.59 25.15
CA SER A 236 -19.55 4.89 25.22
C SER A 236 -20.83 4.91 26.06
N GLY A 237 -21.48 3.77 26.27
CA GLY A 237 -22.69 3.63 27.07
C GLY A 237 -22.42 3.79 28.55
N THR A 238 -21.29 3.28 29.02
CA THR A 238 -20.82 3.49 30.40
C THR A 238 -19.83 4.66 30.52
N GLY A 239 -19.22 5.10 29.41
CA GLY A 239 -18.13 6.07 29.39
C GLY A 239 -16.83 5.52 29.97
N MET A 240 -16.70 4.19 30.05
CA MET A 240 -15.59 3.52 30.71
C MET A 240 -14.54 3.04 29.71
N THR A 241 -13.28 3.15 30.11
CA THR A 241 -12.15 2.45 29.48
C THR A 241 -11.81 1.22 30.32
N TYR A 242 -11.69 0.08 29.65
CA TYR A 242 -11.24 -1.17 30.23
C TYR A 242 -9.84 -1.45 29.72
N SER A 243 -8.87 -1.53 30.63
CA SER A 243 -7.52 -1.92 30.25
C SER A 243 -6.79 -2.68 31.36
N GLY A 244 -5.87 -3.54 30.95
CA GLY A 244 -5.07 -4.31 31.89
C GLY A 244 -5.81 -5.48 32.52
N SER A 245 -5.04 -6.35 33.17
CA SER A 245 -5.54 -7.62 33.73
C SER A 245 -6.65 -7.48 34.78
N GLY A 246 -6.78 -6.31 35.40
CA GLY A 246 -7.82 -6.05 36.41
C GLY A 246 -9.17 -5.61 35.84
N GLN A 247 -9.21 -5.12 34.59
CA GLN A 247 -10.42 -4.58 33.98
C GLN A 247 -10.87 -5.32 32.74
N ILE A 248 -9.97 -6.02 32.04
CA ILE A 248 -10.32 -6.66 30.76
C ILE A 248 -11.41 -7.74 30.87
N GLY A 249 -11.53 -8.38 32.05
CA GLY A 249 -12.60 -9.32 32.35
C GLY A 249 -13.94 -8.66 32.73
N LEU A 250 -14.01 -7.33 32.77
CA LEU A 250 -15.21 -6.55 33.11
C LEU A 250 -15.86 -5.88 31.89
N ILE A 251 -15.33 -6.11 30.68
CA ILE A 251 -15.93 -5.63 29.44
C ILE A 251 -17.38 -6.13 29.37
N PRO A 252 -18.38 -5.26 29.17
CA PRO A 252 -19.77 -5.66 29.00
C PRO A 252 -19.92 -6.66 27.85
N GLY A 253 -20.71 -7.72 28.04
CA GLY A 253 -20.84 -8.80 27.05
C GLY A 253 -19.57 -9.66 26.87
N GLY A 254 -18.43 -9.26 27.45
CA GLY A 254 -17.17 -9.96 27.33
C GLY A 254 -16.94 -11.05 28.37
N SER A 255 -16.06 -11.99 28.05
CA SER A 255 -15.65 -13.07 28.96
C SER A 255 -14.33 -13.71 28.53
N ASN A 256 -13.58 -14.26 29.48
CA ASN A 256 -12.32 -14.98 29.23
C ASN A 256 -11.24 -14.18 28.47
N ASN A 257 -11.30 -12.85 28.51
CA ASN A 257 -10.26 -12.01 27.92
C ASN A 257 -8.98 -12.01 28.77
N LEU A 258 -7.85 -11.92 28.10
CA LEU A 258 -6.52 -11.95 28.69
C LEU A 258 -5.83 -10.60 28.49
N TYR A 259 -4.98 -10.23 29.45
CA TYR A 259 -4.04 -9.14 29.30
C TYR A 259 -2.63 -9.65 29.55
N SER A 260 -1.87 -9.87 28.48
CA SER A 260 -0.51 -10.43 28.56
C SER A 260 0.24 -10.20 27.26
N ASP A 261 1.56 -10.17 27.31
CA ASP A 261 2.40 -10.18 26.12
C ASP A 261 2.13 -11.46 25.30
N PRO A 262 1.75 -11.37 24.01
CA PRO A 262 1.54 -12.54 23.15
C PRO A 262 2.85 -13.29 22.84
N ARG A 263 4.01 -12.69 23.10
CA ARG A 263 5.35 -13.28 22.95
C ARG A 263 5.57 -13.86 21.56
N PHE A 264 5.33 -13.02 20.56
CA PHE A 264 5.57 -13.34 19.17
C PHE A 264 7.04 -13.68 18.88
N LEU A 265 7.25 -14.54 17.90
CA LEU A 265 8.52 -15.02 17.39
C LEU A 265 8.50 -15.04 15.86
N MET A 266 9.65 -14.80 15.25
CA MET A 266 9.85 -15.07 13.83
C MET A 266 9.80 -16.57 13.56
N GLY A 267 8.99 -16.97 12.59
CA GLY A 267 8.96 -18.31 12.01
C GLY A 267 9.07 -18.25 10.48
N ASP A 268 8.76 -19.36 9.81
CA ASP A 268 9.03 -19.50 8.37
C ASP A 268 8.20 -18.57 7.49
N LEU A 269 6.95 -18.28 7.88
CA LEU A 269 5.99 -17.51 7.07
C LEU A 269 5.73 -16.09 7.61
N GLY A 270 6.35 -15.68 8.72
CA GLY A 270 6.13 -14.37 9.32
C GLY A 270 6.61 -14.19 10.76
N GLU A 271 6.30 -13.03 11.35
CA GLU A 271 6.86 -12.55 12.62
C GLU A 271 6.01 -12.85 13.86
N HIS A 272 4.80 -13.40 13.70
CA HIS A 272 3.78 -13.48 14.75
C HIS A 272 3.44 -14.90 15.20
N TYR A 273 4.43 -15.79 15.23
CA TYR A 273 4.26 -17.11 15.85
C TYR A 273 4.26 -16.98 17.38
N LEU A 274 3.36 -17.68 18.06
CA LEU A 274 3.31 -17.72 19.52
C LEU A 274 4.48 -18.53 20.08
N ARG A 275 5.12 -18.02 21.13
CA ARG A 275 6.10 -18.81 21.89
C ARG A 275 5.41 -19.96 22.63
N GLN A 276 5.75 -21.20 22.26
CA GLN A 276 5.22 -22.42 22.88
C GLN A 276 6.31 -23.39 23.37
N LEU A 277 5.99 -24.20 24.39
CA LEU A 277 6.85 -25.31 24.83
C LEU A 277 6.65 -26.55 23.94
N PRO A 278 7.68 -27.40 23.75
CA PRO A 278 9.00 -27.37 24.37
C PRO A 278 10.02 -26.46 23.66
N VAL A 279 9.59 -25.70 22.65
CA VAL A 279 10.49 -25.05 21.69
C VAL A 279 11.47 -24.06 22.33
N GLN A 280 11.26 -23.55 23.55
CA GLN A 280 12.22 -22.66 24.24
C GLN A 280 12.16 -22.77 25.77
N SER A 281 13.27 -22.54 26.49
CA SER A 281 13.35 -22.54 27.97
C SER A 281 12.76 -21.28 28.65
N LEU A 282 11.78 -20.64 28.02
CA LEU A 282 11.20 -19.35 28.37
C LEU A 282 9.67 -19.48 28.50
N PRO A 283 8.99 -18.54 29.17
CA PRO A 283 7.59 -18.74 29.51
C PRO A 283 6.70 -18.71 28.25
N GLN A 284 5.77 -19.66 28.16
CA GLN A 284 4.80 -19.82 27.07
C GLN A 284 3.83 -18.63 26.98
N SER A 285 3.41 -18.28 25.76
CA SER A 285 2.38 -17.25 25.55
C SER A 285 1.06 -17.62 26.24
N ALA A 286 0.36 -16.63 26.79
CA ALA A 286 -0.95 -16.84 27.42
C ALA A 286 -2.04 -17.15 26.38
N ALA A 287 -1.81 -16.86 25.10
CA ALA A 287 -2.72 -17.18 24.01
C ALA A 287 -2.83 -18.69 23.73
N VAL A 288 -1.85 -19.48 24.18
CA VAL A 288 -1.75 -20.90 23.82
C VAL A 288 -2.80 -21.73 24.55
N ASN A 289 -3.62 -22.49 23.83
CA ASN A 289 -4.71 -23.31 24.32
C ASN A 289 -5.69 -22.56 25.25
N ASN A 290 -6.03 -21.31 24.92
CA ASN A 290 -6.93 -20.48 25.72
C ASN A 290 -8.11 -19.89 24.92
N GLY A 291 -8.32 -20.34 23.68
CA GLY A 291 -9.43 -19.91 22.86
C GLY A 291 -10.77 -20.54 23.23
N SER A 292 -11.81 -20.24 22.45
CA SER A 292 -13.22 -20.47 22.79
C SER A 292 -13.69 -21.94 22.65
N ASP A 293 -13.07 -22.70 21.75
CA ASP A 293 -13.39 -24.11 21.45
C ASP A 293 -12.13 -24.86 20.99
N THR A 294 -12.26 -26.11 20.59
CA THR A 294 -11.17 -26.90 19.99
C THR A 294 -10.79 -26.39 18.61
N ALA A 295 -9.50 -26.47 18.26
CA ALA A 295 -8.99 -26.10 16.94
C ALA A 295 -9.74 -26.82 15.81
N ALA A 296 -10.10 -28.10 16.01
CA ALA A 296 -10.86 -28.88 15.03
C ALA A 296 -12.30 -28.37 14.83
N ASN A 297 -12.98 -27.92 15.89
CA ASN A 297 -14.34 -27.36 15.77
C ASN A 297 -14.34 -26.00 15.06
N ILE A 298 -13.30 -25.20 15.29
CA ILE A 298 -13.11 -23.89 14.67
C ILE A 298 -12.58 -24.01 13.22
N GLY A 299 -11.99 -25.16 12.86
CA GLY A 299 -11.42 -25.43 11.54
C GLY A 299 -9.97 -24.94 11.37
N LEU A 300 -9.23 -24.82 12.48
CA LEU A 300 -7.82 -24.38 12.52
C LEU A 300 -6.83 -25.51 12.85
N ASP A 301 -7.30 -26.76 12.91
CA ASP A 301 -6.46 -27.94 13.17
C ASP A 301 -5.48 -28.29 12.03
N GLY A 302 -5.66 -27.68 10.85
CA GLY A 302 -4.70 -27.70 9.74
C GLY A 302 -3.68 -26.56 9.74
N PHE A 303 -3.71 -25.68 10.74
CA PHE A 303 -2.89 -24.47 10.83
C PHE A 303 -2.03 -24.47 12.10
N THR A 304 -1.07 -23.55 12.20
CA THR A 304 -0.14 -23.49 13.32
C THR A 304 0.10 -22.07 13.80
N THR A 305 0.29 -21.90 15.11
CA THR A 305 0.86 -20.68 15.70
C THR A 305 2.32 -20.90 16.13
N ARG A 306 2.92 -22.07 15.86
CA ARG A 306 4.23 -22.48 16.40
C ARG A 306 5.35 -22.41 15.38
N THR A 307 6.54 -22.01 15.83
CA THR A 307 7.73 -21.93 14.96
C THR A 307 8.31 -23.29 14.56
N ASP A 308 7.92 -24.39 15.21
CA ASP A 308 8.27 -25.76 14.81
C ASP A 308 7.19 -26.41 13.92
N ASN A 309 6.22 -25.61 13.46
CA ASN A 309 5.21 -25.98 12.46
C ASN A 309 4.29 -27.15 12.87
N VAL A 310 4.17 -27.42 14.18
CA VAL A 310 3.20 -28.39 14.70
C VAL A 310 1.81 -27.74 14.67
N GLY A 311 0.84 -28.44 14.07
CA GLY A 311 -0.54 -27.97 13.99
C GLY A 311 -1.21 -27.78 15.35
N ASP A 312 -2.14 -26.84 15.41
CA ASP A 312 -3.03 -26.67 16.55
C ASP A 312 -3.99 -27.88 16.63
N SER A 313 -4.30 -28.39 17.82
CA SER A 313 -5.00 -29.69 17.93
C SER A 313 -5.88 -29.86 19.17
N ASP A 314 -5.69 -29.04 20.20
CA ASP A 314 -6.49 -29.07 21.42
C ASP A 314 -7.45 -27.87 21.42
N GLN A 315 -7.57 -27.17 22.55
CA GLN A 315 -8.24 -25.87 22.61
C GLN A 315 -7.49 -24.91 21.69
N VAL A 316 -8.21 -24.19 20.84
CA VAL A 316 -7.58 -23.32 19.83
C VAL A 316 -6.71 -22.27 20.50
N ASP A 317 -5.56 -21.97 19.91
CA ASP A 317 -4.77 -20.82 20.30
C ASP A 317 -5.52 -19.52 19.95
N ILE A 318 -5.33 -18.47 20.75
CA ILE A 318 -5.85 -17.13 20.47
C ILE A 318 -4.95 -16.46 19.42
N GLY A 319 -5.53 -15.86 18.39
CA GLY A 319 -4.83 -15.09 17.36
C GLY A 319 -4.77 -15.80 16.01
N TYR A 320 -3.88 -15.30 15.16
CA TYR A 320 -3.70 -15.74 13.78
C TYR A 320 -2.89 -17.04 13.71
N HIS A 321 -3.34 -17.97 12.87
CA HIS A 321 -2.66 -19.22 12.57
C HIS A 321 -2.14 -19.23 11.14
N TYR A 322 -0.84 -19.50 11.01
CA TYR A 322 -0.16 -19.70 9.75
C TYR A 322 -0.53 -21.04 9.11
N TYR A 323 -0.47 -21.11 7.79
CA TYR A 323 -0.46 -22.38 7.08
C TYR A 323 0.73 -23.25 7.52
N ASP A 324 0.57 -24.57 7.42
CA ASP A 324 1.69 -25.51 7.49
C ASP A 324 2.75 -25.12 6.45
N SER A 325 3.92 -24.66 6.92
CA SER A 325 5.00 -24.17 6.05
C SER A 325 5.53 -25.26 5.12
N ALA A 326 5.42 -26.54 5.49
CA ALA A 326 5.78 -27.66 4.64
C ALA A 326 4.76 -27.95 3.52
N ALA A 327 3.53 -27.45 3.65
CA ALA A 327 2.47 -27.56 2.65
C ALA A 327 2.37 -26.34 1.73
N VAL A 328 2.97 -25.21 2.10
CA VAL A 328 3.04 -24.01 1.24
C VAL A 328 3.98 -24.26 0.07
N GLY A 329 3.49 -23.97 -1.15
CA GLY A 329 4.30 -24.10 -2.37
C GLY A 329 5.46 -23.10 -2.41
N PHE A 330 6.47 -23.40 -3.23
CA PHE A 330 7.61 -22.51 -3.48
C PHE A 330 7.69 -22.12 -4.94
N PHE A 331 8.27 -20.95 -5.20
CA PHE A 331 8.62 -20.46 -6.53
C PHE A 331 10.07 -20.02 -6.60
N GLN A 332 10.66 -20.15 -7.78
CA GLN A 332 12.04 -19.75 -8.04
C GLN A 332 12.09 -18.32 -8.57
N LEU A 333 13.00 -17.52 -8.03
CA LEU A 333 13.43 -16.24 -8.60
C LEU A 333 14.78 -16.42 -9.27
N THR A 334 14.95 -15.83 -10.45
CA THR A 334 16.24 -15.60 -11.09
C THR A 334 16.29 -14.15 -11.57
N ALA A 335 17.28 -13.39 -11.13
CA ALA A 335 17.51 -12.01 -11.54
C ALA A 335 18.90 -11.85 -12.17
N SER A 336 18.98 -11.05 -13.23
CA SER A 336 20.25 -10.82 -13.92
C SER A 336 20.35 -9.42 -14.52
N VAL A 337 21.58 -8.97 -14.79
CA VAL A 337 21.84 -7.71 -15.47
C VAL A 337 22.02 -7.96 -16.96
N ILE A 338 21.30 -7.20 -17.79
CA ILE A 338 21.52 -7.17 -19.25
C ILE A 338 22.48 -6.01 -19.57
N GLY A 339 23.54 -6.30 -20.34
CA GLY A 339 24.48 -5.29 -20.82
C GLY A 339 25.58 -4.86 -19.83
N GLY A 340 25.54 -5.31 -18.58
CA GLY A 340 26.52 -4.96 -17.53
C GLY A 340 26.20 -3.63 -16.84
N HIS A 341 27.23 -2.97 -16.30
CA HIS A 341 27.15 -1.61 -15.72
C HIS A 341 26.38 -1.47 -14.40
N GLY A 342 26.32 -2.56 -13.65
CA GLY A 342 25.78 -2.60 -12.30
C GLY A 342 25.57 -4.04 -11.85
N THR A 343 24.91 -4.18 -10.71
CA THR A 343 24.49 -5.46 -10.12
C THR A 343 23.01 -5.45 -9.75
N VAL A 344 22.43 -6.63 -9.54
CA VAL A 344 21.09 -6.80 -8.98
C VAL A 344 21.13 -7.87 -7.89
N GLU A 345 20.47 -7.63 -6.76
CA GLU A 345 20.33 -8.60 -5.69
C GLU A 345 18.87 -8.65 -5.18
N PRO A 346 18.35 -9.83 -4.78
CA PRO A 346 18.99 -11.15 -4.90
C PRO A 346 19.05 -11.63 -6.36
N THR A 347 20.16 -12.26 -6.76
CA THR A 347 20.31 -12.87 -8.11
C THR A 347 19.51 -14.16 -8.30
N SER A 348 19.22 -14.89 -7.22
CA SER A 348 18.38 -16.08 -7.27
C SER A 348 17.85 -16.43 -5.88
N GLY A 349 16.81 -17.25 -5.82
CA GLY A 349 16.32 -17.79 -4.55
C GLY A 349 15.05 -18.61 -4.71
N THR A 350 14.74 -19.39 -3.69
CA THR A 350 13.48 -20.13 -3.57
C THR A 350 12.66 -19.50 -2.47
N TYR A 351 11.42 -19.10 -2.79
CA TYR A 351 10.56 -18.33 -1.91
C TYR A 351 9.18 -18.97 -1.80
N TYR A 352 8.55 -18.85 -0.63
CA TYR A 352 7.16 -19.30 -0.44
C TYR A 352 6.20 -18.59 -1.39
N ALA A 353 5.13 -19.28 -1.78
CA ALA A 353 4.04 -18.70 -2.54
C ALA A 353 3.47 -17.48 -1.82
N GLY A 354 3.37 -16.37 -2.54
CA GLY A 354 2.94 -15.06 -2.02
C GLY A 354 4.05 -14.21 -1.43
N ALA A 355 5.26 -14.73 -1.17
CA ALA A 355 6.35 -13.90 -0.67
C ALA A 355 6.62 -12.71 -1.59
N ILE A 356 6.86 -11.54 -0.99
CA ILE A 356 7.28 -10.33 -1.71
C ILE A 356 8.80 -10.25 -1.62
N VAL A 357 9.49 -10.30 -2.75
CA VAL A 357 10.95 -10.22 -2.82
C VAL A 357 11.35 -8.83 -3.31
N THR A 358 12.01 -8.07 -2.44
CA THR A 358 12.61 -6.78 -2.81
C THR A 358 13.91 -7.02 -3.60
N LEU A 359 14.01 -6.38 -4.76
CA LEU A 359 15.18 -6.35 -5.63
C LEU A 359 15.89 -5.00 -5.50
N THR A 360 17.21 -5.02 -5.41
CA THR A 360 18.05 -3.82 -5.39
C THR A 360 19.03 -3.87 -6.55
N ALA A 361 18.90 -2.92 -7.48
CA ALA A 361 19.88 -2.63 -8.51
C ALA A 361 20.91 -1.63 -7.98
N THR A 362 22.19 -1.93 -8.18
CA THR A 362 23.30 -1.01 -7.88
C THR A 362 24.01 -0.65 -9.18
N PRO A 363 23.72 0.52 -9.79
CA PRO A 363 24.43 0.98 -10.98
C PRO A 363 25.92 1.22 -10.70
N ASP A 364 26.76 1.03 -11.71
CA ASP A 364 28.14 1.52 -11.69
C ASP A 364 28.19 3.05 -11.60
N ILE A 365 29.35 3.60 -11.24
CA ILE A 365 29.56 5.04 -11.21
C ILE A 365 29.19 5.68 -12.56
N SER A 366 28.39 6.75 -12.52
CA SER A 366 27.87 7.45 -13.71
C SER A 366 26.87 6.65 -14.57
N TRP A 367 26.27 5.59 -14.03
CA TRP A 367 25.14 4.88 -14.62
C TRP A 367 23.89 5.01 -13.74
N ARG A 368 22.72 4.76 -14.33
CA ARG A 368 21.43 4.67 -13.64
C ARG A 368 20.60 3.52 -14.20
N VAL A 369 19.58 3.09 -13.48
CA VAL A 369 18.63 2.10 -14.00
C VAL A 369 17.93 2.66 -15.23
N LYS A 370 17.94 1.88 -16.30
CA LYS A 370 17.26 2.19 -17.56
C LYS A 370 15.85 1.60 -17.56
N ALA A 371 15.76 0.32 -17.22
CA ALA A 371 14.52 -0.45 -17.24
C ALA A 371 14.65 -1.72 -16.39
N TRP A 372 13.53 -2.11 -15.77
CA TRP A 372 13.29 -3.43 -15.22
C TRP A 372 12.43 -4.24 -16.19
N ASN A 373 12.51 -5.57 -16.10
CA ASN A 373 11.58 -6.47 -16.79
C ASN A 373 11.34 -7.71 -15.95
N GLY A 374 10.08 -8.15 -15.85
CA GLY A 374 9.64 -9.30 -15.07
C GLY A 374 9.41 -9.01 -13.58
N THR A 375 9.40 -7.74 -13.18
CA THR A 375 9.09 -7.29 -11.81
C THR A 375 7.59 -7.00 -11.66
N ASP A 376 7.18 -6.59 -10.46
CA ASP A 376 5.82 -6.10 -10.20
C ASP A 376 5.56 -4.76 -10.89
N ASP A 377 6.62 -3.99 -11.18
CA ASP A 377 6.54 -2.84 -12.04
C ASP A 377 7.78 -2.70 -12.95
N ASP A 378 7.56 -2.91 -14.23
CA ASP A 378 8.60 -2.87 -15.26
C ASP A 378 8.87 -1.43 -15.78
N SER A 379 8.06 -0.45 -15.39
CA SER A 379 8.22 0.94 -15.83
C SER A 379 9.06 1.79 -14.89
N SER A 380 9.43 1.27 -13.72
CA SER A 380 10.28 1.91 -12.74
C SER A 380 11.68 2.11 -13.28
N VAL A 381 12.26 3.24 -12.90
CA VAL A 381 13.66 3.60 -13.12
C VAL A 381 14.41 3.75 -11.80
N GLU A 382 13.79 3.33 -10.70
CA GLU A 382 14.39 3.35 -9.38
C GLU A 382 15.34 2.16 -9.19
N THR A 383 16.24 2.31 -8.21
CA THR A 383 17.17 1.24 -7.81
C THR A 383 16.49 0.12 -7.03
N ILE A 384 15.27 0.33 -6.55
CA ILE A 384 14.50 -0.66 -5.80
C ILE A 384 13.27 -1.05 -6.61
N ASN A 385 13.00 -2.35 -6.67
CA ASN A 385 11.80 -2.92 -7.27
C ASN A 385 11.36 -4.16 -6.46
N SER A 386 10.23 -4.77 -6.78
CA SER A 386 9.75 -5.98 -6.09
C SER A 386 9.16 -7.01 -7.04
N VAL A 387 9.04 -8.24 -6.53
CA VAL A 387 8.29 -9.32 -7.16
C VAL A 387 7.41 -10.02 -6.14
N VAL A 388 6.12 -10.19 -6.45
CA VAL A 388 5.24 -11.15 -5.78
C VAL A 388 5.46 -12.55 -6.35
N MET A 389 5.88 -13.47 -5.49
CA MET A 389 6.16 -14.87 -5.85
C MET A 389 4.87 -15.68 -5.94
N ASN A 390 4.11 -15.50 -7.02
CA ASN A 390 2.89 -16.26 -7.36
C ASN A 390 3.11 -17.26 -8.52
N SER A 391 4.33 -17.28 -9.06
CA SER A 391 4.83 -18.15 -10.12
C SER A 391 6.37 -18.08 -10.11
N ASP A 392 7.04 -18.94 -10.87
CA ASP A 392 8.49 -18.77 -11.11
C ASP A 392 8.74 -17.46 -11.87
N ARG A 393 9.77 -16.73 -11.46
CA ARG A 393 10.04 -15.36 -11.89
C ARG A 393 11.43 -15.21 -12.46
N VAL A 394 11.50 -14.60 -13.64
CA VAL A 394 12.75 -14.22 -14.30
C VAL A 394 12.76 -12.71 -14.44
N VAL A 395 13.71 -12.08 -13.78
CA VAL A 395 13.88 -10.63 -13.73
C VAL A 395 15.16 -10.22 -14.46
N THR A 396 15.08 -9.12 -15.18
CA THR A 396 16.27 -8.47 -15.74
C THR A 396 16.28 -6.99 -15.44
N VAL A 397 17.46 -6.43 -15.20
CA VAL A 397 17.67 -4.98 -15.12
C VAL A 397 18.69 -4.54 -16.17
N GLU A 398 18.40 -3.42 -16.81
CA GLU A 398 19.31 -2.71 -17.71
C GLU A 398 19.74 -1.38 -17.09
N PHE A 399 20.96 -0.95 -17.39
CA PHE A 399 21.48 0.35 -16.99
C PHE A 399 21.74 1.23 -18.22
N GLU A 400 21.68 2.55 -18.03
CA GLU A 400 22.06 3.56 -19.03
C GLU A 400 22.94 4.65 -18.41
N GLN A 401 23.77 5.29 -19.24
CA GLN A 401 24.43 6.53 -18.86
C GLN A 401 23.48 7.71 -19.04
N PRO A 402 23.63 8.79 -18.24
CA PRO A 402 22.96 10.04 -18.51
C PRO A 402 23.24 10.57 -19.92
N ARG A 403 22.23 11.17 -20.52
CA ARG A 403 22.25 11.63 -21.91
C ARG A 403 22.68 13.08 -21.99
N THR A 404 23.27 13.46 -23.13
CA THR A 404 23.47 14.85 -23.51
C THR A 404 22.46 15.24 -24.58
N LEU A 405 21.60 16.21 -24.27
CA LEU A 405 20.63 16.78 -25.19
C LEU A 405 21.18 18.09 -25.74
N ILE A 406 21.00 18.34 -27.03
CA ILE A 406 21.55 19.52 -27.70
C ILE A 406 20.44 20.46 -28.13
N VAL A 407 20.58 21.75 -27.81
CA VAL A 407 19.67 22.83 -28.19
C VAL A 407 20.38 23.79 -29.14
N SER A 408 19.75 24.14 -30.26
CA SER A 408 20.27 25.12 -31.22
C SER A 408 19.14 25.84 -31.94
N VAL A 409 19.26 27.16 -32.10
CA VAL A 409 18.28 27.98 -32.83
C VAL A 409 18.24 27.56 -34.31
N GLY A 410 17.06 27.15 -34.78
CA GLY A 410 16.81 26.79 -36.18
C GLY A 410 16.91 25.30 -36.53
N GLY A 411 17.12 24.40 -35.56
CA GLY A 411 16.87 22.95 -35.72
C GLY A 411 17.63 22.25 -36.84
N GLY A 412 18.74 22.83 -37.32
CA GLY A 412 19.36 22.46 -38.60
C GLY A 412 20.00 21.08 -38.67
N GLN A 413 20.03 20.32 -37.58
CA GLN A 413 20.50 18.93 -37.54
C GLN A 413 19.45 18.02 -36.89
N GLN A 414 19.22 16.85 -37.49
CA GLN A 414 18.30 15.86 -36.97
C GLN A 414 18.70 15.46 -35.54
N GLY A 415 17.76 15.59 -34.59
CA GLY A 415 17.97 15.25 -33.18
C GLY A 415 18.27 16.44 -32.25
N TYR A 416 18.32 17.67 -32.75
CA TYR A 416 18.48 18.86 -31.89
C TYR A 416 17.12 19.46 -31.52
N TYR A 417 17.04 19.99 -30.30
CA TYR A 417 15.88 20.73 -29.81
C TYR A 417 15.93 22.18 -30.29
N ASN A 418 14.77 22.74 -30.63
CA ASN A 418 14.64 24.13 -31.08
C ASN A 418 14.54 25.14 -29.93
N ASN A 419 14.17 24.69 -28.74
CA ASN A 419 14.08 25.51 -27.53
C ASN A 419 14.58 24.73 -26.31
N ILE A 420 14.92 25.49 -25.26
CA ILE A 420 15.55 24.95 -24.04
C ILE A 420 14.54 24.13 -23.23
N GLN A 421 13.28 24.58 -23.16
CA GLN A 421 12.27 23.92 -22.32
C GLN A 421 11.92 22.51 -22.81
N ASP A 422 11.78 22.30 -24.12
CA ASP A 422 11.49 20.98 -24.70
C ASP A 422 12.64 20.01 -24.39
N ALA A 423 13.90 20.48 -24.45
CA ALA A 423 15.04 19.66 -24.07
C ALA A 423 14.99 19.30 -22.58
N ILE A 424 14.74 20.26 -21.69
CA ILE A 424 14.58 20.01 -20.26
C ILE A 424 13.45 19.00 -19.99
N GLN A 425 12.30 19.13 -20.66
CA GLN A 425 11.17 18.21 -20.48
C GLN A 425 11.55 16.76 -20.84
N ASN A 426 12.42 16.59 -21.84
CA ASN A 426 12.88 15.28 -22.29
C ASN A 426 14.05 14.71 -21.47
N THR A 427 14.59 15.44 -20.49
CA THR A 427 15.65 14.95 -19.60
C THR A 427 15.13 14.08 -18.45
N ARG A 428 16.03 13.23 -17.94
CA ARG A 428 15.97 12.55 -16.64
C ARG A 428 17.10 13.07 -15.74
N ASP A 429 17.01 12.82 -14.44
CA ASP A 429 18.06 13.21 -13.48
C ASP A 429 19.44 12.71 -13.91
N GLY A 430 20.43 13.58 -13.79
CA GLY A 430 21.80 13.42 -14.26
C GLY A 430 22.02 13.79 -15.75
N ASP A 431 20.98 13.95 -16.57
CA ASP A 431 21.15 14.36 -17.97
C ASP A 431 21.73 15.78 -18.06
N THR A 432 22.37 16.08 -19.20
CA THR A 432 22.92 17.41 -19.51
C THR A 432 22.24 18.00 -20.74
N VAL A 433 21.75 19.23 -20.64
CA VAL A 433 21.31 20.06 -21.78
C VAL A 433 22.45 21.00 -22.17
N VAL A 434 22.93 20.87 -23.41
CA VAL A 434 23.96 21.73 -24.00
C VAL A 434 23.34 22.67 -25.02
N VAL A 435 23.49 23.97 -24.79
CA VAL A 435 22.85 25.03 -25.58
C VAL A 435 23.89 25.76 -26.43
N TYR A 436 23.70 25.77 -27.75
CA TYR A 436 24.53 26.55 -28.67
C TYR A 436 24.20 28.05 -28.60
N PRO A 437 25.13 28.94 -28.98
CA PRO A 437 24.85 30.37 -29.11
C PRO A 437 23.59 30.66 -29.94
N GLY A 438 22.79 31.60 -29.48
CA GLY A 438 21.49 31.94 -30.03
C GLY A 438 20.63 32.73 -29.04
N ILE A 439 19.52 33.27 -29.53
CA ILE A 439 18.49 33.90 -28.70
C ILE A 439 17.34 32.91 -28.55
N TYR A 440 17.07 32.51 -27.32
CA TYR A 440 16.02 31.58 -26.96
C TYR A 440 14.87 32.35 -26.33
N TYR A 441 13.72 32.25 -26.98
CA TYR A 441 12.45 32.77 -26.51
C TYR A 441 11.63 31.65 -25.88
N GLY A 442 10.66 32.01 -25.07
CA GLY A 442 9.92 31.09 -24.23
C GLY A 442 8.85 30.38 -25.04
N GLY A 443 8.61 29.12 -24.69
CA GLY A 443 7.45 28.38 -25.18
C GLY A 443 6.15 28.88 -24.55
N ASN A 444 5.08 28.08 -24.68
CA ASN A 444 3.73 28.35 -24.18
C ASN A 444 3.58 28.49 -22.63
N TYR A 445 4.68 28.64 -21.89
CA TYR A 445 4.72 28.68 -20.43
C TYR A 445 5.14 30.08 -19.94
N SER A 446 4.66 30.51 -18.78
CA SER A 446 5.06 31.77 -18.14
C SER A 446 6.53 31.82 -17.65
N VAL A 447 7.36 30.83 -18.04
CA VAL A 447 8.77 30.63 -17.69
C VAL A 447 9.55 30.07 -18.90
N MET A 448 10.78 30.53 -19.17
CA MET A 448 11.57 30.02 -20.32
C MET A 448 12.38 28.77 -20.05
N ALA A 449 12.96 28.66 -18.86
CA ALA A 449 13.65 27.48 -18.38
C ALA A 449 13.13 27.12 -16.98
N TYR A 450 12.09 26.30 -16.96
CA TYR A 450 11.57 25.63 -15.78
C TYR A 450 12.35 24.33 -15.58
N ILE A 451 13.22 24.31 -14.56
CA ILE A 451 14.09 23.18 -14.23
C ILE A 451 13.64 22.63 -12.87
N ASP A 452 13.00 21.47 -12.88
CA ASP A 452 12.42 20.82 -11.71
C ASP A 452 12.95 19.39 -11.57
N LYS A 453 14.26 19.24 -11.83
CA LYS A 453 14.98 17.96 -11.91
C LYS A 453 16.47 18.18 -11.62
N SER A 454 17.17 17.13 -11.21
CA SER A 454 18.62 17.16 -10.92
C SER A 454 19.44 17.06 -12.20
N ILE A 455 19.44 18.11 -13.03
CA ILE A 455 20.09 18.15 -14.35
C ILE A 455 21.07 19.31 -14.49
N THR A 456 22.00 19.20 -15.43
CA THR A 456 22.86 20.32 -15.84
C THR A 456 22.34 20.95 -17.12
N VAL A 457 22.01 22.23 -17.09
CA VAL A 457 21.72 23.06 -18.28
C VAL A 457 22.87 24.04 -18.46
N ARG A 458 23.58 23.95 -19.59
CA ARG A 458 24.74 24.82 -19.85
C ARG A 458 24.86 25.26 -21.29
N SER A 459 25.52 26.38 -21.54
CA SER A 459 25.99 26.67 -22.89
C SER A 459 27.10 25.71 -23.31
N VAL A 460 27.41 25.66 -24.62
CA VAL A 460 28.45 24.79 -25.16
C VAL A 460 29.83 25.05 -24.54
N HIS A 461 30.14 26.32 -24.22
CA HIS A 461 31.36 26.77 -23.56
C HIS A 461 31.04 27.77 -22.43
N PRO A 462 30.65 27.30 -21.23
CA PRO A 462 30.19 28.19 -20.16
C PRO A 462 31.30 29.07 -19.57
N ASP A 463 32.57 28.70 -19.75
CA ASP A 463 33.73 29.46 -19.29
C ASP A 463 34.24 30.50 -20.32
N ASP A 464 33.67 30.54 -21.53
CA ASP A 464 34.01 31.53 -22.56
C ASP A 464 33.01 32.70 -22.53
N PRO A 465 33.43 33.91 -22.10
CA PRO A 465 32.54 35.08 -22.03
C PRO A 465 31.84 35.42 -23.34
N SER A 466 32.46 35.11 -24.50
CA SER A 466 31.86 35.36 -25.81
C SER A 466 30.71 34.39 -26.10
N CYS A 467 30.87 33.12 -25.72
CA CYS A 467 29.82 32.11 -25.79
C CYS A 467 28.67 32.45 -24.82
N VAL A 468 28.98 32.85 -23.59
CA VAL A 468 27.98 33.28 -22.60
C VAL A 468 27.21 34.50 -23.09
N ALA A 469 27.90 35.51 -23.63
CA ALA A 469 27.28 36.72 -24.18
C ALA A 469 26.35 36.45 -25.36
N SER A 470 26.63 35.40 -26.14
CA SER A 470 25.86 35.02 -27.33
C SER A 470 24.86 33.90 -27.12
N THR A 471 24.79 33.30 -25.92
CA THR A 471 23.79 32.29 -25.55
C THR A 471 22.77 32.93 -24.60
N ILE A 472 21.65 33.39 -25.17
CA ILE A 472 20.74 34.34 -24.51
C ILE A 472 19.40 33.68 -24.21
N ILE A 473 18.95 33.76 -22.97
CA ILE A 473 17.55 33.52 -22.57
C ILE A 473 16.87 34.89 -22.51
N ASP A 474 15.90 35.13 -23.39
CA ASP A 474 15.27 36.44 -23.59
C ASP A 474 13.78 36.42 -23.23
N GLY A 475 13.42 37.07 -22.13
CA GLY A 475 12.07 37.13 -21.57
C GLY A 475 11.04 37.92 -22.40
N TYR A 476 11.45 38.53 -23.52
CA TYR A 476 10.61 39.42 -24.33
C TYR A 476 9.60 38.65 -25.20
N GLN A 477 8.28 38.84 -24.98
CA GLN A 477 7.21 38.20 -25.76
C GLN A 477 6.68 39.01 -26.95
N GLY A 478 7.08 40.27 -27.11
CA GLY A 478 6.54 41.14 -28.15
C GLY A 478 5.03 41.44 -28.02
N PRO A 479 4.46 42.27 -28.92
CA PRO A 479 3.04 42.68 -28.85
C PRO A 479 2.07 41.53 -29.18
N PRO A 480 0.90 41.44 -28.53
CA PRO A 480 0.27 42.41 -27.63
C PRO A 480 0.66 42.26 -26.14
N PHE A 481 1.56 41.34 -25.80
CA PHE A 481 1.93 41.02 -24.42
C PHE A 481 3.13 41.84 -23.90
N SER A 482 3.35 43.03 -24.47
CA SER A 482 4.53 43.88 -24.22
C SER A 482 4.74 44.35 -22.77
N ASP A 483 3.73 44.17 -21.93
CA ASP A 483 3.69 44.68 -20.56
C ASP A 483 3.98 43.59 -19.51
N TRP A 484 4.18 42.34 -19.94
CA TRP A 484 4.53 41.21 -19.07
C TRP A 484 5.92 40.69 -19.45
N THR A 485 6.91 40.91 -18.59
CA THR A 485 8.14 40.12 -18.64
C THR A 485 7.84 38.76 -18.02
N ILE A 486 8.25 37.69 -18.69
CA ILE A 486 8.07 36.32 -18.18
C ILE A 486 9.38 35.87 -17.52
N ARG A 487 9.28 34.97 -16.53
CA ARG A 487 10.46 34.56 -15.76
C ARG A 487 11.46 33.84 -16.67
N GLY A 488 12.71 34.29 -16.70
CA GLY A 488 13.74 33.68 -17.54
C GLY A 488 14.07 32.26 -17.12
N VAL A 489 14.31 32.05 -15.83
CA VAL A 489 14.66 30.76 -15.25
C VAL A 489 13.87 30.59 -13.96
N TYR A 490 13.37 29.38 -13.73
CA TYR A 490 12.76 28.98 -12.48
C TYR A 490 13.24 27.58 -12.09
N PHE A 491 13.81 27.46 -10.89
CA PHE A 491 14.06 26.17 -10.27
C PHE A 491 12.81 25.74 -9.50
N GLY A 492 12.28 24.58 -9.85
CA GLY A 492 11.12 23.99 -9.21
C GLY A 492 11.44 23.28 -7.90
N PRO A 493 10.40 22.77 -7.20
CA PRO A 493 10.54 22.09 -5.91
C PRO A 493 11.50 20.88 -5.91
N ASN A 494 11.70 20.21 -7.04
CA ASN A 494 12.54 19.03 -7.19
C ASN A 494 13.96 19.37 -7.71
N ALA A 495 14.29 20.66 -7.87
CA ALA A 495 15.68 21.06 -8.10
C ALA A 495 16.49 20.93 -6.81
N ASP A 496 17.70 20.40 -6.91
CA ASP A 496 18.59 20.13 -5.77
C ASP A 496 19.99 20.73 -5.97
N ALA A 497 20.95 20.30 -5.15
CA ALA A 497 22.34 20.77 -5.23
C ALA A 497 23.07 20.33 -6.52
N GLU A 498 22.56 19.31 -7.22
CA GLU A 498 23.08 18.81 -8.49
C GLU A 498 22.39 19.47 -9.70
N THR A 499 21.32 20.24 -9.48
CA THR A 499 20.73 21.08 -10.51
C THR A 499 21.62 22.28 -10.82
N VAL A 500 22.12 22.35 -12.06
CA VAL A 500 23.07 23.39 -12.48
C VAL A 500 22.52 24.16 -13.67
N LEU A 501 22.56 25.50 -13.61
CA LEU A 501 22.46 26.38 -14.77
C LEU A 501 23.78 27.13 -14.94
N ASN A 502 24.45 27.00 -16.10
CA ASN A 502 25.76 27.60 -16.31
C ASN A 502 25.96 28.22 -17.71
N GLY A 503 26.54 29.42 -17.77
CA GLY A 503 27.03 30.02 -19.01
C GLY A 503 25.97 30.68 -19.91
N PHE A 504 25.00 31.40 -19.34
CA PHE A 504 23.96 32.11 -20.09
C PHE A 504 23.95 33.61 -19.81
N THR A 505 23.54 34.40 -20.81
CA THR A 505 23.06 35.77 -20.61
C THR A 505 21.53 35.75 -20.48
N ILE A 506 20.98 36.26 -19.38
CA ILE A 506 19.53 36.32 -19.14
C ILE A 506 19.10 37.78 -19.19
N ARG A 507 18.08 38.12 -19.99
CA ARG A 507 17.61 39.51 -20.14
C ARG A 507 16.10 39.59 -20.40
N ASN A 508 15.53 40.79 -20.21
CA ASN A 508 14.11 41.11 -20.45
C ASN A 508 13.12 40.20 -19.70
N CYS A 509 13.50 39.66 -18.54
CA CYS A 509 12.73 38.73 -17.73
C CYS A 509 12.20 39.38 -16.45
#